data_AF-A0A1I1P656-F1
#
_entry.id   AF-A0A1I1P656-F1
#
_cell.length_a   1.000
_cell.length_b   1.000
_cell.length_c   1.000
_cell.angle_alpha   90.00
_cell.angle_beta   90.00
_cell.angle_gamma   90.00
#
_symmetry.space_group_name_H-M   'P 1'
#
loop_
_entity.id
_entity.type
_entity.pdbx_description
1 polymer ?
#
loop_
_entity_poly.entity_id
_entity_poly.type
_entity_poly.pdbx_seq_one_letter_code
_entity_poly.pdbx_strand_id
1 'polypeptide(L)'
;MTKVAKSGPPARKATKKAVKVPTKDTAPEVSVDDSAAQVRLRRAQEIINGFDLPPRTRLFVVEYTKDMNGTQAATRAGYSAKTANEQSARLLANVSVKQAVDAVMNDRIEQGIFDGDMVISRWVEISQANPNCLTQYRRVNCRYCWGEGHRYQFTPAEMEDAKQALFDTNAKRVLDELPELEWDDKGGLGFVGNRDPHPECPECWGEGVGRPFFTDTRKLGRESLPLYAGVKQTKDGLEIQMHNQTDALDKLARHFGLYKDKLADAVEKSYTREALEERFAGAMLRAQERQRQVDEERGTAANG
;
A
#
# COMPACT_ATOMS: atom_id res chain seq x y z
N MET A 1 -9.94 -73.71 -7.13
CA MET A 1 -8.85 -73.28 -8.04
C MET A 1 -9.30 -73.44 -9.48
N THR A 2 -9.54 -72.36 -10.23
CA THR A 2 -9.48 -72.37 -11.71
C THR A 2 -9.33 -70.94 -12.25
N LYS A 3 -8.75 -70.82 -13.45
CA LYS A 3 -8.17 -69.57 -13.99
C LYS A 3 -9.15 -68.75 -14.85
N VAL A 4 -8.88 -67.44 -14.91
CA VAL A 4 -9.41 -66.50 -15.92
C VAL A 4 -8.71 -66.72 -17.28
N ALA A 5 -9.44 -66.57 -18.38
CA ALA A 5 -8.89 -66.40 -19.73
C ALA A 5 -9.71 -65.36 -20.53
N LYS A 6 -9.05 -64.69 -21.48
CA LYS A 6 -9.54 -63.50 -22.21
C LYS A 6 -10.18 -63.85 -23.56
N SER A 7 -11.11 -63.01 -24.03
CA SER A 7 -11.16 -62.55 -25.43
C SER A 7 -12.19 -61.42 -25.61
N GLY A 8 -12.00 -60.55 -26.61
CA GLY A 8 -12.91 -59.45 -26.95
C GLY A 8 -13.18 -59.39 -28.46
N PRO A 9 -14.37 -58.92 -28.92
CA PRO A 9 -14.71 -58.78 -30.35
C PRO A 9 -14.80 -57.30 -30.83
N PRO A 10 -14.95 -57.01 -32.14
CA PRO A 10 -14.16 -55.95 -32.78
C PRO A 10 -14.93 -54.74 -33.34
N ALA A 11 -14.17 -53.79 -33.89
CA ALA A 11 -14.64 -52.50 -34.42
C ALA A 11 -15.56 -52.58 -35.64
N ARG A 12 -16.45 -51.57 -35.79
CA ARG A 12 -17.24 -51.31 -37.01
C ARG A 12 -17.03 -49.87 -37.51
N LYS A 13 -16.82 -49.72 -38.82
CA LYS A 13 -16.87 -48.42 -39.54
C LYS A 13 -18.32 -48.10 -39.91
N ALA A 14 -18.69 -46.82 -39.93
CA ALA A 14 -19.92 -46.32 -40.54
C ALA A 14 -19.62 -45.04 -41.35
N THR A 15 -20.32 -44.88 -42.47
CA THR A 15 -20.06 -43.87 -43.51
C THR A 15 -20.99 -42.65 -43.41
N LYS A 16 -20.56 -41.52 -43.98
CA LYS A 16 -21.30 -40.24 -43.97
C LYS A 16 -22.52 -40.26 -44.92
N LYS A 17 -23.59 -39.57 -44.52
CA LYS A 17 -24.55 -38.90 -45.42
C LYS A 17 -24.76 -37.46 -44.95
N ALA A 18 -25.04 -36.54 -45.87
CA ALA A 18 -25.07 -35.09 -45.64
C ALA A 18 -26.25 -34.43 -46.36
N VAL A 19 -26.81 -33.35 -45.80
CA VAL A 19 -27.79 -32.47 -46.48
C VAL A 19 -27.54 -30.99 -46.10
N LYS A 20 -27.36 -30.15 -47.14
CA LYS A 20 -27.23 -28.68 -47.16
C LYS A 20 -28.56 -27.99 -46.77
N VAL A 21 -28.68 -26.69 -46.48
CA VAL A 21 -27.82 -25.46 -46.62
C VAL A 21 -27.98 -24.63 -45.29
N PRO A 22 -27.69 -23.31 -45.10
CA PRO A 22 -27.30 -22.21 -46.00
C PRO A 22 -25.90 -21.61 -45.68
N THR A 23 -25.72 -20.29 -45.87
CA THR A 23 -24.44 -19.56 -45.79
C THR A 23 -24.62 -18.10 -45.39
N LYS A 24 -23.61 -17.57 -44.67
CA LYS A 24 -23.10 -16.19 -44.72
C LYS A 24 -24.01 -15.07 -44.18
N ASP A 25 -23.77 -14.74 -42.91
CA ASP A 25 -23.50 -13.35 -42.49
C ASP A 25 -22.20 -13.35 -41.67
N THR A 26 -21.07 -13.19 -42.35
CA THR A 26 -19.76 -13.06 -41.69
C THR A 26 -19.59 -11.64 -41.15
N ALA A 27 -19.98 -11.44 -39.90
CA ALA A 27 -19.27 -10.51 -39.04
C ALA A 27 -17.80 -10.97 -38.95
N PRO A 28 -16.80 -10.08 -38.97
CA PRO A 28 -15.40 -10.47 -38.86
C PRO A 28 -15.12 -11.08 -37.50
N GLU A 29 -14.62 -12.32 -37.48
CA GLU A 29 -14.14 -12.99 -36.27
C GLU A 29 -12.91 -12.23 -35.74
N VAL A 30 -13.07 -11.50 -34.63
CA VAL A 30 -11.94 -10.95 -33.87
C VAL A 30 -11.46 -12.02 -32.91
N SER A 31 -10.33 -12.64 -33.22
CA SER A 31 -9.68 -13.63 -32.37
C SER A 31 -9.21 -13.00 -31.07
N VAL A 32 -9.81 -13.40 -29.95
CA VAL A 32 -9.48 -12.90 -28.61
C VAL A 32 -8.35 -13.75 -28.03
N ASP A 33 -7.09 -13.27 -28.10
CA ASP A 33 -5.96 -13.68 -27.25
C ASP A 33 -4.66 -12.89 -27.58
N ASP A 34 -4.75 -11.59 -27.88
CA ASP A 34 -3.57 -10.73 -27.94
C ASP A 34 -3.09 -10.40 -26.51
N SER A 35 -1.94 -10.95 -26.11
CA SER A 35 -1.31 -10.59 -24.84
C SER A 35 -1.00 -9.09 -24.78
N ALA A 36 -0.99 -8.51 -23.58
CA ALA A 36 -0.67 -7.08 -23.41
C ALA A 36 0.72 -6.68 -23.98
N ALA A 37 1.64 -7.63 -24.17
CA ALA A 37 2.90 -7.40 -24.88
C ALA A 37 2.72 -7.28 -26.41
N GLN A 38 1.86 -8.11 -27.02
CA GLN A 38 1.54 -8.05 -28.45
C GLN A 38 0.77 -6.76 -28.81
N VAL A 39 -0.20 -6.36 -27.96
CA VAL A 39 -0.94 -5.09 -28.14
C VAL A 39 0.02 -3.89 -28.15
N ARG A 40 0.92 -3.80 -27.18
CA ARG A 40 1.96 -2.74 -27.12
C ARG A 40 2.89 -2.76 -28.33
N LEU A 41 3.27 -3.94 -28.82
CA LEU A 41 4.16 -4.07 -29.98
C LEU A 41 3.47 -3.64 -31.29
N ARG A 42 2.19 -4.01 -31.48
CA ARG A 42 1.38 -3.56 -32.62
C ARG A 42 1.26 -2.04 -32.65
N ARG A 43 0.91 -1.43 -31.51
CA ARG A 43 0.74 0.02 -31.39
C ARG A 43 2.04 0.80 -31.56
N ALA A 44 3.14 0.33 -30.97
CA ALA A 44 4.47 0.91 -31.22
C ALA A 44 4.84 0.85 -32.71
N GLN A 45 4.53 -0.25 -33.40
CA GLN A 45 4.75 -0.38 -34.84
C GLN A 45 3.88 0.57 -35.67
N GLU A 46 2.61 0.79 -35.28
CA GLU A 46 1.70 1.75 -35.92
C GLU A 46 2.24 3.19 -35.82
N ILE A 47 2.70 3.62 -34.65
CA ILE A 47 3.32 4.94 -34.44
C ILE A 47 4.59 5.09 -35.29
N ILE A 48 5.47 4.10 -35.26
CA ILE A 48 6.74 4.10 -36.00
C ILE A 48 6.51 4.09 -37.53
N ASN A 49 5.40 3.51 -38.01
CA ASN A 49 5.03 3.56 -39.42
C ASN A 49 4.67 4.97 -39.91
N GLY A 50 4.30 5.88 -39.01
CA GLY A 50 4.09 7.31 -39.31
C GLY A 50 5.38 8.10 -39.56
N PHE A 51 6.55 7.55 -39.23
CA PHE A 51 7.85 8.18 -39.48
C PHE A 51 8.53 7.59 -40.72
N ASP A 52 9.08 8.46 -41.57
CA ASP A 52 9.90 8.05 -42.72
C ASP A 52 11.29 7.58 -42.27
N LEU A 53 11.36 6.32 -41.84
CA LEU A 53 12.54 5.66 -41.31
C LEU A 53 12.81 4.35 -42.06
N PRO A 54 14.07 4.02 -42.37
CA PRO A 54 14.42 2.74 -42.98
C PRO A 54 13.93 1.53 -42.15
N PRO A 55 13.59 0.38 -42.77
CA PRO A 55 13.01 -0.76 -42.06
C PRO A 55 13.83 -1.26 -40.86
N ARG A 56 15.17 -1.29 -40.97
CA ARG A 56 16.07 -1.67 -39.85
C ARG A 56 16.06 -0.63 -38.72
N THR A 57 15.95 0.65 -39.07
CA THR A 57 15.84 1.75 -38.10
C THR A 57 14.51 1.71 -37.37
N ARG A 58 13.41 1.39 -38.06
CA ARG A 58 12.11 1.14 -37.43
C ARG A 58 12.18 -0.01 -36.42
N LEU A 59 12.78 -1.13 -36.82
CA LEU A 59 12.97 -2.28 -35.92
C LEU A 59 13.87 -1.94 -34.72
N PHE A 60 14.91 -1.11 -34.92
CA PHE A 60 15.73 -0.58 -33.82
C PHE A 60 14.90 0.22 -32.81
N VAL A 61 13.97 1.08 -33.26
CA VAL A 61 13.09 1.83 -32.35
C VAL A 61 12.12 0.91 -31.60
N VAL A 62 11.55 -0.11 -32.27
CA VAL A 62 10.71 -1.13 -31.61
C VAL A 62 11.48 -1.88 -30.53
N GLU A 63 12.71 -2.33 -30.81
CA GLU A 63 13.52 -3.08 -29.85
C GLU A 63 14.06 -2.18 -28.73
N TYR A 64 14.55 -0.98 -29.05
CA TYR A 64 15.11 -0.05 -28.08
C TYR A 64 14.08 0.37 -27.04
N THR A 65 12.85 0.65 -27.47
CA THR A 65 11.78 1.04 -26.53
C THR A 65 11.37 -0.09 -25.58
N LYS A 66 11.77 -1.36 -25.80
CA LYS A 66 11.45 -2.46 -24.85
C LYS A 66 12.28 -2.43 -23.57
N ASP A 67 13.59 -2.17 -23.68
CA ASP A 67 14.55 -2.34 -22.57
C ASP A 67 15.58 -1.20 -22.44
N MET A 68 15.47 -0.16 -23.27
CA MET A 68 16.38 0.99 -23.36
C MET A 68 17.85 0.61 -23.61
N ASN A 69 18.12 -0.63 -24.03
CA ASN A 69 19.47 -1.12 -24.25
C ASN A 69 19.84 -0.99 -25.74
N GLY A 70 20.51 0.12 -26.06
CA GLY A 70 20.92 0.45 -27.43
C GLY A 70 21.67 -0.67 -28.15
N THR A 71 22.67 -1.26 -27.50
CA THR A 71 23.49 -2.34 -28.07
C THR A 71 22.67 -3.62 -28.35
N GLN A 72 21.76 -3.99 -27.44
CA GLN A 72 20.87 -5.13 -27.64
C GLN A 72 19.82 -4.85 -28.72
N ALA A 73 19.24 -3.66 -28.74
CA ALA A 73 18.29 -3.22 -29.75
C ALA A 73 18.89 -3.21 -31.16
N ALA A 74 20.11 -2.69 -31.33
CA ALA A 74 20.85 -2.74 -32.59
C ALA A 74 21.13 -4.19 -33.03
N THR A 75 21.52 -5.07 -32.10
CA THR A 75 21.75 -6.48 -32.40
C THR A 75 20.48 -7.18 -32.86
N ARG A 76 19.35 -7.01 -32.14
CA ARG A 76 18.03 -7.58 -32.51
C ARG A 76 17.47 -6.99 -33.80
N ALA A 77 17.77 -5.73 -34.10
CA ALA A 77 17.40 -5.07 -35.36
C ALA A 77 18.26 -5.48 -36.57
N GLY A 78 19.21 -6.39 -36.40
CA GLY A 78 20.04 -6.93 -37.48
C GLY A 78 21.27 -6.09 -37.85
N TYR A 79 21.76 -5.24 -36.94
CA TYR A 79 23.08 -4.63 -37.05
C TYR A 79 24.17 -5.61 -36.56
N SER A 80 25.40 -5.42 -37.03
CA SER A 80 26.53 -6.26 -36.63
C SER A 80 26.77 -6.17 -35.12
N ALA A 81 26.75 -7.30 -34.41
CA ALA A 81 27.03 -7.36 -32.97
C ALA A 81 28.38 -6.72 -32.60
N LYS A 82 29.37 -6.76 -33.49
CA LYS A 82 30.70 -6.15 -33.29
C LYS A 82 30.67 -4.61 -33.25
N THR A 83 29.70 -3.97 -33.91
CA THR A 83 29.57 -2.50 -33.99
C THR A 83 28.24 -2.00 -33.44
N ALA A 84 27.44 -2.85 -32.80
CA ALA A 84 26.09 -2.54 -32.34
C ALA A 84 26.02 -1.34 -31.37
N ASN A 85 27.04 -1.17 -30.52
CA ASN A 85 27.16 -0.03 -29.61
C ASN A 85 27.34 1.30 -30.39
N GLU A 86 28.30 1.34 -31.32
CA GLU A 86 28.60 2.50 -32.16
C GLU A 86 27.40 2.87 -33.05
N GLN A 87 26.78 1.87 -33.68
CA GLN A 87 25.58 2.06 -34.51
C GLN A 87 24.42 2.57 -33.67
N SER A 88 24.20 2.03 -32.47
CA SER A 88 23.17 2.54 -31.56
C SER A 88 23.41 3.99 -31.14
N ALA A 89 24.63 4.36 -30.77
CA ALA A 89 24.95 5.74 -30.40
C ALA A 89 24.68 6.71 -31.57
N ARG A 90 25.04 6.31 -32.79
CA ARG A 90 24.76 7.09 -34.01
C ARG A 90 23.27 7.18 -34.35
N LEU A 91 22.50 6.10 -34.12
CA LEU A 91 21.06 6.08 -34.35
C LEU A 91 20.32 6.97 -33.33
N LEU A 92 20.67 6.91 -32.05
CA LEU A 92 20.05 7.74 -31.00
C LEU A 92 20.41 9.23 -31.13
N ALA A 93 21.55 9.56 -31.77
CA ALA A 93 21.91 10.93 -32.13
C ALA A 93 21.13 11.49 -33.34
N ASN A 94 20.42 10.65 -34.11
CA ASN A 94 19.63 11.10 -35.25
C ASN A 94 18.27 11.67 -34.78
N VAL A 95 17.96 12.90 -35.20
CA VAL A 95 16.76 13.64 -34.76
C VAL A 95 15.45 12.89 -35.09
N SER A 96 15.32 12.34 -36.30
CA SER A 96 14.12 11.60 -36.73
C SER A 96 13.93 10.29 -35.97
N VAL A 97 15.03 9.61 -35.64
CA VAL A 97 15.00 8.40 -34.79
C VAL A 97 14.60 8.77 -33.37
N LYS A 98 15.18 9.84 -32.81
CA LYS A 98 14.83 10.34 -31.48
C LYS A 98 13.35 10.72 -31.40
N GLN A 99 12.82 11.46 -32.38
CA GLN A 99 11.39 11.81 -32.43
C GLN A 99 10.48 10.57 -32.47
N ALA A 100 10.85 9.52 -33.21
CA ALA A 100 10.10 8.27 -33.23
C ALA A 100 10.18 7.49 -31.90
N VAL A 101 11.34 7.52 -31.22
CA VAL A 101 11.50 6.96 -29.88
C VAL A 101 10.62 7.73 -28.89
N ASP A 102 10.72 9.07 -28.85
CA ASP A 102 9.97 9.94 -27.95
C ASP A 102 8.45 9.76 -28.14
N ALA A 103 7.97 9.66 -29.38
CA ALA A 103 6.55 9.39 -29.67
C ALA A 103 6.05 8.04 -29.12
N VAL A 104 6.86 6.98 -29.23
CA VAL A 104 6.53 5.66 -28.67
C VAL A 104 6.63 5.64 -27.13
N MET A 105 7.50 6.46 -26.53
CA MET A 105 7.52 6.63 -25.07
C MET A 105 6.27 7.34 -24.58
N ASN A 106 5.90 8.45 -25.22
CA ASN A 106 4.73 9.25 -24.84
C ASN A 106 3.45 8.43 -24.95
N ASP A 107 3.28 7.64 -26.02
CA ASP A 107 2.16 6.70 -26.13
C ASP A 107 2.15 5.65 -25.00
N ARG A 108 3.32 5.09 -24.62
CA ARG A 108 3.40 4.14 -23.50
C ARG A 108 3.08 4.78 -22.14
N ILE A 109 3.43 6.05 -21.96
CA ILE A 109 3.08 6.86 -20.80
C ILE A 109 1.55 7.08 -20.77
N GLU A 110 0.98 7.55 -21.87
CA GLU A 110 -0.48 7.74 -22.05
C GLU A 110 -1.28 6.43 -21.92
N GLN A 111 -0.69 5.27 -22.22
CA GLN A 111 -1.28 3.95 -22.05
C GLN A 111 -1.02 3.29 -20.68
N GLY A 112 -0.40 4.03 -19.75
CA GLY A 112 -0.62 3.95 -18.30
C GLY A 112 -0.83 2.57 -17.67
N ILE A 113 0.25 1.88 -17.32
CA ILE A 113 0.26 1.00 -16.14
C ILE A 113 1.22 1.52 -15.06
N PHE A 114 2.31 2.20 -15.46
CA PHE A 114 3.16 2.97 -14.57
C PHE A 114 3.72 4.19 -15.32
N ASP A 115 3.37 5.38 -14.83
CA ASP A 115 3.87 6.67 -15.29
C ASP A 115 4.74 7.30 -14.18
N GLY A 116 5.67 8.19 -14.55
CA GLY A 116 6.52 8.92 -13.61
C GLY A 116 5.70 9.72 -12.61
N ASP A 117 4.67 10.45 -13.07
CA ASP A 117 3.80 11.25 -12.20
C ASP A 117 2.96 10.37 -11.27
N MET A 118 2.61 9.15 -11.69
CA MET A 118 1.95 8.15 -10.83
C MET A 118 2.88 7.65 -9.72
N VAL A 119 4.17 7.40 -10.03
CA VAL A 119 5.17 6.99 -9.03
C VAL A 119 5.43 8.11 -8.03
N ILE A 120 5.57 9.35 -8.50
CA ILE A 120 5.72 10.55 -7.66
C ILE A 120 4.49 10.72 -6.77
N SER A 121 3.28 10.67 -7.33
CA SER A 121 2.02 10.74 -6.60
C SER A 121 1.94 9.67 -5.52
N ARG A 122 2.38 8.43 -5.81
CA ARG A 122 2.40 7.35 -4.83
C ARG A 122 3.40 7.56 -3.70
N TRP A 123 4.57 8.14 -3.96
CA TRP A 123 5.50 8.53 -2.90
C TRP A 123 4.97 9.69 -2.05
N VAL A 124 4.28 10.67 -2.66
CA VAL A 124 3.59 11.74 -1.93
C VAL A 124 2.53 11.13 -1.01
N GLU A 125 1.65 10.27 -1.53
CA GLU A 125 0.64 9.54 -0.74
C GLU A 125 1.25 8.79 0.45
N ILE A 126 2.33 8.02 0.24
CA ILE A 126 3.01 7.28 1.31
C ILE A 126 3.63 8.24 2.36
N SER A 127 4.28 9.31 1.92
CA SER A 127 4.97 10.26 2.80
C SER A 127 4.03 11.12 3.65
N GLN A 128 2.81 11.38 3.16
CA GLN A 128 1.80 12.20 3.86
C GLN A 128 0.79 11.37 4.67
N ALA A 129 0.72 10.06 4.43
CA ALA A 129 -0.20 9.18 5.13
C ALA A 129 0.03 9.16 6.66
N ASN A 130 -1.06 9.07 7.43
CA ASN A 130 -1.01 9.13 8.89
C ASN A 130 -0.88 7.73 9.51
N PRO A 131 0.22 7.40 10.22
CA PRO A 131 0.38 6.10 10.87
C PRO A 131 -0.70 5.80 11.92
N ASN A 132 -1.21 6.84 12.60
CA ASN A 132 -2.25 6.69 13.62
C ASN A 132 -3.58 6.19 13.06
N CYS A 133 -3.79 6.22 11.74
CA CYS A 133 -4.95 5.61 11.11
C CYS A 133 -4.85 4.07 11.00
N LEU A 134 -3.62 3.50 11.10
CA LEU A 134 -3.35 2.06 11.07
C LEU A 134 -3.23 1.48 12.48
N THR A 135 -2.36 2.07 13.30
CA THR A 135 -2.06 1.62 14.66
C THR A 135 -2.15 2.79 15.63
N GLN A 136 -2.67 2.56 16.84
CA GLN A 136 -2.74 3.59 17.88
C GLN A 136 -2.35 2.97 19.21
N TYR A 137 -1.71 3.74 20.09
CA TYR A 137 -1.62 3.39 21.50
C TYR A 137 -2.67 4.21 22.26
N ARG A 138 -3.79 3.57 22.61
CA ARG A 138 -4.91 4.23 23.28
C ARG A 138 -4.80 4.09 24.78
N ARG A 139 -4.99 5.17 25.51
CA ARG A 139 -5.39 5.11 26.93
C ARG A 139 -6.88 4.83 26.98
N VAL A 140 -7.30 3.82 27.73
CA VAL A 140 -8.71 3.49 27.99
C VAL A 140 -8.95 3.38 29.49
N ASN A 141 -10.21 3.50 29.91
CA ASN A 141 -10.61 3.36 31.29
C ASN A 141 -10.14 2.04 31.95
N CYS A 142 -9.67 2.14 33.20
CA CYS A 142 -9.45 0.98 34.05
C CYS A 142 -10.80 0.42 34.55
N ARG A 143 -10.78 -0.77 35.16
CA ARG A 143 -11.97 -1.47 35.69
C ARG A 143 -12.72 -0.72 36.81
N TYR A 144 -12.10 0.32 37.36
CA TYR A 144 -12.56 1.09 38.51
C TYR A 144 -12.93 2.54 38.15
N CYS A 145 -12.59 3.02 36.94
CA CYS A 145 -12.79 4.41 36.52
C CYS A 145 -14.22 4.90 36.71
N TRP A 146 -15.20 4.13 36.24
CA TRP A 146 -16.60 4.57 36.12
C TRP A 146 -17.54 3.79 37.05
N GLY A 147 -17.00 2.97 37.96
CA GLY A 147 -17.78 2.19 38.91
C GLY A 147 -18.30 3.03 40.06
N GLU A 148 -19.40 2.61 40.66
CA GLU A 148 -19.95 3.28 41.85
C GLU A 148 -18.90 3.28 42.98
N GLY A 149 -18.59 4.46 43.52
CA GLY A 149 -17.51 4.65 44.50
C GLY A 149 -16.12 4.22 44.00
N HIS A 150 -15.88 4.21 42.68
CA HIS A 150 -14.70 3.61 42.03
C HIS A 150 -14.47 2.12 42.36
N ARG A 151 -15.52 1.38 42.71
CA ARG A 151 -15.44 -0.09 42.88
C ARG A 151 -15.40 -0.80 41.52
N TYR A 152 -15.06 -2.09 41.51
CA TYR A 152 -14.86 -2.87 40.28
C TYR A 152 -16.15 -2.97 39.43
N GLN A 153 -16.07 -2.59 38.16
CA GLN A 153 -17.17 -2.78 37.21
C GLN A 153 -17.08 -4.11 36.46
N PHE A 154 -18.19 -4.83 36.45
CA PHE A 154 -18.37 -6.05 35.66
C PHE A 154 -18.90 -5.73 34.24
N THR A 155 -18.48 -6.53 33.26
CA THR A 155 -19.30 -6.76 32.04
C THR A 155 -20.49 -7.68 32.37
N PRO A 156 -21.52 -7.76 31.51
CA PRO A 156 -22.68 -8.63 31.77
C PRO A 156 -22.28 -10.10 32.05
N ALA A 157 -21.43 -10.68 31.20
CA ALA A 157 -20.97 -12.06 31.34
C ALA A 157 -20.15 -12.28 32.63
N GLU A 158 -19.21 -11.38 32.95
CA GLU A 158 -18.43 -11.49 34.18
C GLU A 158 -19.30 -11.39 35.45
N MET A 159 -20.43 -10.68 35.40
CA MET A 159 -21.39 -10.64 36.51
C MET A 159 -22.20 -11.94 36.62
N GLU A 160 -22.61 -12.54 35.49
CA GLU A 160 -23.28 -13.84 35.47
C GLU A 160 -22.35 -14.94 35.99
N ASP A 161 -21.11 -15.00 35.52
CA ASP A 161 -20.06 -15.90 36.00
C ASP A 161 -19.80 -15.73 37.50
N ALA A 162 -19.71 -14.47 37.98
CA ALA A 162 -19.51 -14.18 39.40
C ALA A 162 -20.72 -14.62 40.27
N LYS A 163 -21.96 -14.46 39.77
CA LYS A 163 -23.17 -14.94 40.45
C LYS A 163 -23.23 -16.46 40.50
N GLN A 164 -22.86 -17.14 39.41
CA GLN A 164 -22.78 -18.60 39.40
C GLN A 164 -21.68 -19.11 40.35
N ALA A 165 -20.50 -18.47 40.36
CA ALA A 165 -19.43 -18.81 41.28
C ALA A 165 -19.83 -18.59 42.76
N LEU A 166 -20.61 -17.55 43.06
CA LEU A 166 -21.19 -17.34 44.39
C LEU A 166 -22.20 -18.46 44.73
N PHE A 167 -23.10 -18.81 43.81
CA PHE A 167 -24.08 -19.89 44.00
C PHE A 167 -23.39 -21.23 44.27
N ASP A 168 -22.39 -21.60 43.46
CA ASP A 168 -21.60 -22.84 43.63
C ASP A 168 -20.80 -22.84 44.94
N THR A 169 -20.38 -21.65 45.41
CA THR A 169 -19.71 -21.48 46.70
C THR A 169 -20.69 -21.62 47.86
N ASN A 170 -21.86 -20.99 47.78
CA ASN A 170 -22.91 -21.12 48.80
C ASN A 170 -23.43 -22.55 48.89
N ALA A 171 -23.60 -23.26 47.76
CA ALA A 171 -23.99 -24.67 47.74
C ALA A 171 -22.99 -25.57 48.52
N LYS A 172 -21.67 -25.29 48.42
CA LYS A 172 -20.65 -25.96 49.24
C LYS A 172 -20.72 -25.55 50.71
N ARG A 173 -20.88 -24.26 50.98
CA ARG A 173 -20.98 -23.73 52.35
C ARG A 173 -22.18 -24.32 53.10
N VAL A 174 -23.33 -24.45 52.44
CA VAL A 174 -24.52 -25.12 52.99
C VAL A 174 -24.25 -26.61 53.29
N LEU A 175 -23.50 -27.31 52.42
CA LEU A 175 -23.07 -28.69 52.68
C LEU A 175 -22.09 -28.79 53.88
N ASP A 176 -21.26 -27.77 54.09
CA ASP A 176 -20.31 -27.65 55.20
C ASP A 176 -20.93 -27.00 56.47
N GLU A 177 -22.26 -26.81 56.53
CA GLU A 177 -23.00 -26.13 57.61
C GLU A 177 -22.56 -24.67 57.90
N LEU A 178 -21.89 -24.03 56.94
CA LEU A 178 -21.44 -22.64 57.00
C LEU A 178 -22.51 -21.67 56.46
N PRO A 179 -22.62 -20.45 57.02
CA PRO A 179 -23.58 -19.46 56.53
C PRO A 179 -23.27 -19.05 55.10
N GLU A 180 -24.30 -18.86 54.28
CA GLU A 180 -24.19 -18.36 52.91
C GLU A 180 -23.52 -16.98 52.86
N LEU A 181 -22.84 -16.69 51.74
CA LEU A 181 -22.29 -15.38 51.45
C LEU A 181 -23.30 -14.55 50.66
N GLU A 182 -23.43 -13.27 51.01
CA GLU A 182 -24.26 -12.31 50.29
C GLU A 182 -23.60 -11.88 48.97
N TRP A 183 -24.43 -11.40 48.03
CA TRP A 183 -23.96 -10.88 46.74
C TRP A 183 -23.45 -9.44 46.87
N ASP A 184 -22.18 -9.22 46.53
CA ASP A 184 -21.56 -7.90 46.38
C ASP A 184 -21.46 -7.54 44.89
N ASP A 185 -22.22 -6.54 44.45
CA ASP A 185 -22.21 -6.01 43.08
C ASP A 185 -20.99 -5.13 42.76
N LYS A 186 -20.15 -4.84 43.75
CA LYS A 186 -18.92 -4.04 43.67
C LYS A 186 -19.19 -2.62 43.17
N GLY A 187 -18.82 -2.32 41.94
CA GLY A 187 -19.06 -1.02 41.27
C GLY A 187 -20.14 -1.11 40.19
N GLY A 188 -20.94 -2.18 40.22
CA GLY A 188 -22.06 -2.39 39.32
C GLY A 188 -21.71 -3.04 37.98
N LEU A 189 -22.73 -3.06 37.12
CA LEU A 189 -22.73 -3.66 35.79
C LEU A 189 -22.55 -2.54 34.74
N GLY A 190 -21.85 -2.83 33.65
CA GLY A 190 -21.76 -1.93 32.49
C GLY A 190 -20.35 -1.42 32.18
N PHE A 191 -19.31 -2.20 32.52
CA PHE A 191 -17.96 -1.89 32.08
C PHE A 191 -17.87 -1.85 30.56
N VAL A 192 -17.48 -0.70 30.02
CA VAL A 192 -17.19 -0.49 28.59
C VAL A 192 -15.71 -0.14 28.49
N GLY A 193 -14.88 -1.09 28.06
CA GLY A 193 -13.41 -1.02 28.13
C GLY A 193 -12.71 -0.22 27.03
N ASN A 194 -13.44 0.65 26.33
CA ASN A 194 -12.93 1.60 25.35
C ASN A 194 -13.45 3.03 25.61
N ARG A 195 -13.94 3.31 26.82
CA ARG A 195 -14.22 4.69 27.25
C ARG A 195 -12.93 5.38 27.62
N ASP A 196 -12.95 6.71 27.61
CA ASP A 196 -11.87 7.51 28.16
C ASP A 196 -11.71 7.25 29.67
N PRO A 197 -10.49 7.37 30.22
CA PRO A 197 -10.26 7.27 31.66
C PRO A 197 -11.04 8.33 32.44
N HIS A 198 -11.49 8.00 33.65
CA HIS A 198 -12.07 9.00 34.55
C HIS A 198 -10.93 9.83 35.15
N PRO A 199 -10.90 11.17 34.99
CA PRO A 199 -9.76 12.00 35.42
C PRO A 199 -9.41 11.84 36.89
N GLU A 200 -10.42 11.76 37.76
CA GLU A 200 -10.25 11.66 39.22
C GLU A 200 -10.17 10.21 39.72
N CYS A 201 -10.00 9.21 38.85
CA CYS A 201 -9.98 7.81 39.27
C CYS A 201 -8.80 7.54 40.24
N PRO A 202 -9.04 7.05 41.46
CA PRO A 202 -7.98 6.83 42.45
C PRO A 202 -7.04 5.66 42.08
N GLU A 203 -7.50 4.74 41.23
CA GLU A 203 -6.76 3.52 40.82
C GLU A 203 -5.82 3.73 39.63
N CYS A 204 -6.09 4.74 38.79
CA CYS A 204 -5.27 5.02 37.61
C CYS A 204 -4.95 6.51 37.41
N TRP A 205 -5.32 7.38 38.35
CA TRP A 205 -5.01 8.82 38.37
C TRP A 205 -5.27 9.55 37.04
N GLY A 206 -6.37 9.22 36.36
CA GLY A 206 -6.71 9.77 35.04
C GLY A 206 -5.91 9.23 33.84
N GLU A 207 -4.79 8.51 34.04
CA GLU A 207 -3.98 7.94 32.96
C GLU A 207 -4.65 6.75 32.25
N GLY A 208 -5.44 5.97 32.99
CA GLY A 208 -6.06 4.75 32.50
C GLY A 208 -5.08 3.62 32.19
N VAL A 209 -5.47 2.74 31.25
CA VAL A 209 -4.70 1.57 30.83
C VAL A 209 -4.35 1.73 29.35
N GLY A 210 -3.06 1.65 29.03
CA GLY A 210 -2.60 1.69 27.64
C GLY A 210 -2.87 0.37 26.90
N ARG A 211 -3.47 0.44 25.72
CA ARG A 211 -3.72 -0.71 24.84
C ARG A 211 -3.33 -0.40 23.39
N PRO A 212 -2.64 -1.30 22.69
CA PRO A 212 -2.51 -1.20 21.24
C PRO A 212 -3.87 -1.39 20.59
N PHE A 213 -4.22 -0.49 19.68
CA PHE A 213 -5.40 -0.58 18.84
C PHE A 213 -4.96 -0.68 17.37
N PHE A 214 -5.57 -1.62 16.66
CA PHE A 214 -5.32 -1.88 15.24
C PHE A 214 -6.63 -1.65 14.48
N THR A 215 -6.60 -0.79 13.48
CA THR A 215 -7.78 -0.50 12.64
C THR A 215 -8.13 -1.72 11.78
N ASP A 216 -9.42 -1.95 11.50
CA ASP A 216 -9.86 -2.97 10.54
C ASP A 216 -9.31 -2.66 9.15
N THR A 217 -8.31 -3.43 8.70
CA THR A 217 -7.57 -3.19 7.46
C THR A 217 -8.43 -3.29 6.20
N ARG A 218 -9.64 -3.87 6.30
CA ARG A 218 -10.62 -3.91 5.22
C ARG A 218 -11.36 -2.57 5.01
N LYS A 219 -11.19 -1.62 5.93
CA LYS A 219 -11.92 -0.33 5.97
C LYS A 219 -10.97 0.88 5.96
N LEU A 220 -9.73 0.71 5.51
CA LEU A 220 -8.75 1.80 5.45
C LEU A 220 -9.16 2.86 4.43
N GLY A 221 -9.17 4.12 4.86
CA GLY A 221 -9.37 5.28 3.99
C GLY A 221 -8.10 5.66 3.20
N ARG A 222 -8.25 6.62 2.28
CA ARG A 222 -7.15 7.13 1.44
C ARG A 222 -5.97 7.68 2.23
N GLU A 223 -6.19 8.12 3.47
CA GLU A 223 -5.18 8.67 4.38
C GLU A 223 -4.16 7.65 4.91
N SER A 224 -4.43 6.34 4.75
CA SER A 224 -3.59 5.28 5.33
C SER A 224 -3.44 4.04 4.46
N LEU A 225 -4.37 3.80 3.54
CA LEU A 225 -4.24 2.76 2.52
C LEU A 225 -2.93 2.83 1.72
N PRO A 226 -2.33 4.01 1.42
CA PRO A 226 -1.03 4.06 0.76
C PRO A 226 0.13 3.54 1.62
N LEU A 227 0.03 3.70 2.94
CA LEU A 227 1.07 3.38 3.91
C LEU A 227 1.03 1.90 4.34
N TYR A 228 -0.14 1.27 4.30
CA TYR A 228 -0.32 -0.13 4.69
C TYR A 228 0.42 -1.09 3.73
N ALA A 229 1.40 -1.82 4.26
CA ALA A 229 2.16 -2.83 3.52
C ALA A 229 1.71 -4.27 3.81
N GLY A 230 1.13 -4.53 5.00
CA GLY A 230 0.64 -5.85 5.38
C GLY A 230 0.44 -6.03 6.88
N VAL A 231 0.20 -7.27 7.29
CA VAL A 231 0.14 -7.68 8.71
C VAL A 231 0.94 -8.95 8.90
N LYS A 232 1.72 -8.99 9.97
CA LYS A 232 2.51 -10.14 10.40
C LYS A 232 2.01 -10.59 11.78
N GLN A 233 1.69 -11.87 11.90
CA GLN A 233 1.32 -12.49 13.18
C GLN A 233 2.55 -13.20 13.75
N THR A 234 2.91 -12.89 14.99
CA THR A 234 4.02 -13.51 15.73
C THR A 234 3.47 -14.29 16.93
N LYS A 235 4.36 -14.89 17.73
CA LYS A 235 3.96 -15.50 19.02
C LYS A 235 3.52 -14.44 20.03
N ASP A 236 4.08 -13.24 19.92
CA ASP A 236 3.93 -12.15 20.89
C ASP A 236 2.78 -11.19 20.53
N GLY A 237 2.22 -11.28 19.32
CA GLY A 237 1.04 -10.54 18.92
C GLY A 237 0.90 -10.28 17.42
N LEU A 238 0.28 -9.14 17.11
CA LEU A 238 0.02 -8.66 15.75
C LEU A 238 0.90 -7.44 15.44
N GLU A 239 1.56 -7.45 14.30
CA GLU A 239 2.43 -6.37 13.81
C GLU A 239 1.86 -5.86 12.47
N ILE A 240 1.38 -4.61 12.41
CA ILE A 240 1.04 -3.97 11.13
C ILE A 240 2.33 -3.47 10.48
N GLN A 241 2.57 -3.93 9.25
CA GLN A 241 3.71 -3.52 8.46
C GLN A 241 3.34 -2.30 7.62
N MET A 242 4.24 -1.32 7.58
CA MET A 242 4.05 -0.05 6.88
C MET A 242 5.15 0.15 5.83
N HIS A 243 4.81 0.84 4.74
CA HIS A 243 5.80 1.36 3.81
C HIS A 243 6.66 2.44 4.48
N ASN A 244 7.92 2.54 4.08
CA ASN A 244 8.85 3.48 4.70
C ASN A 244 8.62 4.91 4.16
N GLN A 245 8.14 5.80 5.04
CA GLN A 245 7.86 7.19 4.70
C GLN A 245 9.12 8.03 4.46
N THR A 246 10.23 7.76 5.15
CA THR A 246 11.49 8.51 4.95
C THR A 246 12.17 8.11 3.64
N ASP A 247 12.05 6.84 3.24
CA ASP A 247 12.48 6.35 1.92
C ASP A 247 11.63 6.93 0.77
N ALA A 248 10.32 7.10 0.97
CA ALA A 248 9.47 7.83 0.02
C ALA A 248 9.88 9.31 -0.10
N LEU A 249 10.18 9.98 1.03
CA LEU A 249 10.67 11.36 1.05
C LEU A 249 12.06 11.52 0.40
N ASP A 250 13.01 10.60 0.65
CA ASP A 250 14.33 10.61 0.01
C ASP A 250 14.22 10.47 -1.51
N LYS A 251 13.34 9.58 -2.00
CA LYS A 251 13.07 9.41 -3.45
C LYS A 251 12.46 10.67 -4.08
N LEU A 252 11.50 11.31 -3.41
CA LEU A 252 10.97 12.61 -3.83
C LEU A 252 12.07 13.68 -3.83
N ALA A 253 12.90 13.74 -2.79
CA ALA A 253 13.96 14.73 -2.68
C ALA A 253 15.07 14.55 -3.74
N ARG A 254 15.39 13.31 -4.12
CA ARG A 254 16.24 13.00 -5.28
C ARG A 254 15.59 13.44 -6.60
N HIS A 255 14.29 13.18 -6.78
CA HIS A 255 13.55 13.58 -7.98
C HIS A 255 13.54 15.11 -8.17
N PHE A 256 13.25 15.87 -7.11
CA PHE A 256 13.32 17.33 -7.12
C PHE A 256 14.77 17.89 -7.11
N GLY A 257 15.79 17.02 -7.05
CA GLY A 257 17.19 17.41 -7.13
C GLY A 257 17.72 18.16 -5.90
N LEU A 258 17.14 17.95 -4.72
CA LEU A 258 17.55 18.56 -3.46
C LEU A 258 18.97 18.11 -3.01
N TYR A 259 19.40 16.89 -3.39
CA TYR A 259 20.72 16.34 -3.06
C TYR A 259 21.80 16.63 -4.13
N LYS A 260 21.84 17.85 -4.68
CA LYS A 260 22.88 18.24 -5.64
C LYS A 260 24.14 18.76 -4.93
N ASP A 261 25.07 17.85 -4.62
CA ASP A 261 26.42 18.14 -4.09
C ASP A 261 27.36 18.87 -5.09
N LYS A 262 26.82 19.65 -6.03
CA LYS A 262 27.55 20.47 -7.01
C LYS A 262 26.94 21.87 -7.14
N LEU A 263 26.64 22.49 -6.00
CA LEU A 263 26.22 23.89 -5.91
C LEU A 263 27.02 24.73 -4.90
N ALA A 264 28.10 24.17 -4.33
CA ALA A 264 29.08 24.93 -3.56
C ALA A 264 29.58 26.17 -4.33
N ASP A 265 29.88 26.02 -5.63
CA ASP A 265 30.49 27.08 -6.45
C ASP A 265 29.52 28.18 -6.94
N ALA A 266 28.19 28.03 -6.77
CA ALA A 266 27.21 29.01 -7.28
C ALA A 266 26.18 29.51 -6.26
N VAL A 267 25.99 28.86 -5.10
CA VAL A 267 25.18 29.44 -4.00
C VAL A 267 25.97 30.51 -3.25
N GLU A 268 27.29 30.34 -3.08
CA GLU A 268 28.18 31.27 -2.36
C GLU A 268 28.24 32.69 -2.97
N LYS A 269 27.74 32.88 -4.21
CA LYS A 269 27.75 34.16 -4.93
C LYS A 269 26.42 34.91 -5.02
N SER A 270 25.33 34.44 -4.41
CA SER A 270 23.98 34.98 -4.69
C SER A 270 23.12 35.42 -3.50
N TYR A 271 23.57 35.25 -2.25
CA TYR A 271 22.81 35.67 -1.07
C TYR A 271 23.66 36.52 -0.14
N THR A 272 23.22 37.75 0.13
CA THR A 272 23.80 38.56 1.21
C THR A 272 23.40 37.96 2.57
N ARG A 273 24.18 38.31 3.59
CA ARG A 273 23.95 37.82 4.95
C ARG A 273 22.56 38.20 5.46
N GLU A 274 22.08 39.41 5.18
CA GLU A 274 20.75 39.86 5.62
C GLU A 274 19.62 39.02 5.02
N ALA A 275 19.70 38.68 3.72
CA ALA A 275 18.70 37.86 3.04
C ALA A 275 18.64 36.41 3.55
N LEU A 276 19.74 35.91 4.13
CA LEU A 276 19.82 34.63 4.82
C LEU A 276 19.19 34.70 6.22
N GLU A 277 19.50 35.77 6.98
CA GLU A 277 18.96 36.02 8.31
C GLU A 277 17.43 36.25 8.27
N GLU A 278 16.89 37.00 7.30
CA GLU A 278 15.43 37.14 7.09
C GLU A 278 14.74 35.81 6.77
N ARG A 279 15.32 35.01 5.87
CA ARG A 279 14.76 33.69 5.52
C ARG A 279 14.77 32.74 6.70
N PHE A 280 15.83 32.78 7.52
CA PHE A 280 15.93 31.98 8.73
C PHE A 280 14.92 32.44 9.78
N ALA A 281 14.80 33.75 10.05
CA ALA A 281 13.79 34.30 10.95
C ALA A 281 12.36 33.93 10.51
N GLY A 282 12.04 34.09 9.22
CA GLY A 282 10.74 33.69 8.66
C GLY A 282 10.50 32.19 8.66
N ALA A 283 11.53 31.34 8.68
CA ALA A 283 11.39 29.89 8.87
C ALA A 283 11.15 29.54 10.36
N MET A 284 11.86 30.20 11.27
CA MET A 284 11.71 30.05 12.72
C MET A 284 10.31 30.47 13.20
N LEU A 285 9.79 31.61 12.74
CA LEU A 285 8.43 32.05 13.04
C LEU A 285 7.38 31.03 12.59
N ARG A 286 7.50 30.53 11.35
CA ARG A 286 6.60 29.47 10.83
C ARG A 286 6.76 28.15 11.58
N ALA A 287 7.92 27.86 12.17
CA ALA A 287 8.11 26.69 13.02
C ALA A 287 7.45 26.87 14.40
N GLN A 288 7.61 28.04 15.02
CA GLN A 288 6.91 28.40 16.27
C GLN A 288 5.40 28.39 16.11
N GLU A 289 4.87 28.89 14.98
CA GLU A 289 3.43 28.92 14.73
C GLU A 289 2.84 27.51 14.52
N ARG A 290 3.55 26.63 13.80
CA ARG A 290 3.19 25.20 13.72
C ARG A 290 3.26 24.52 15.09
N GLN A 291 4.27 24.84 15.90
CA GLN A 291 4.38 24.28 17.25
C GLN A 291 3.20 24.75 18.13
N ARG A 292 2.84 26.04 18.09
CA ARG A 292 1.67 26.59 18.78
C ARG A 292 0.37 25.91 18.35
N GLN A 293 0.17 25.69 17.06
CA GLN A 293 -1.00 24.94 16.55
C GLN A 293 -1.01 23.50 17.06
N VAL A 294 0.12 22.80 17.05
CA VAL A 294 0.24 21.43 17.57
C VAL A 294 0.00 21.38 19.09
N ASP A 295 0.43 22.39 19.85
CA ASP A 295 0.22 22.47 21.30
C ASP A 295 -1.23 22.84 21.65
N GLU A 296 -1.88 23.66 20.82
CA GLU A 296 -3.31 24.01 20.90
C GLU A 296 -4.20 22.80 20.56
N GLU A 297 -3.91 22.08 19.48
CA GLU A 297 -4.57 20.81 19.10
C GLU A 297 -4.40 19.71 20.15
N ARG A 298 -3.30 19.72 20.91
CA ARG A 298 -3.01 18.76 21.98
C ARG A 298 -3.54 19.20 23.35
N GLY A 299 -4.05 20.42 23.49
CA GLY A 299 -4.44 20.98 24.78
C GLY A 299 -3.26 21.19 25.75
N THR A 300 -2.02 21.23 25.24
CA THR A 300 -0.78 21.41 26.02
C THR A 300 -0.25 22.84 25.98
N ALA A 301 -1.01 23.79 25.40
CA ALA A 301 -0.70 25.21 25.46
C ALA A 301 -0.51 25.64 26.94
N ALA A 302 0.69 26.12 27.27
CA ALA A 302 1.07 26.39 28.64
C ALA A 302 0.21 27.51 29.25
N ASN A 303 -0.43 27.22 30.39
CA ASN A 303 -0.92 28.25 31.31
C ASN A 303 0.31 28.85 32.02
N GLY A 304 0.90 29.89 31.43
CA GLY A 304 2.08 30.60 31.95
C GLY A 304 2.66 31.61 30.97
#